data_AF-A0A935TZ49-F1
#
_entry.id   AF-A0A935TZ49-F1
#
_cell.length_a   1.000
_cell.length_b   1.000
_cell.length_c   1.000
_cell.angle_alpha   90.00
_cell.angle_beta   90.00
_cell.angle_gamma   90.00
#
_symmetry.space_group_name_H-M   'P 1'
#
loop_
_entity.id
_entity.type
_entity.pdbx_description
1 polymer ?
#
loop_
_entity_poly.entity_id
_entity_poly.type
_entity_poly.pdbx_seq_one_letter_code
_entity_poly.pdbx_strand_id
1 'polypeptide(L)'
;MKAARAQVPRPARAQVPRSARRASGLAMRGLLAAGAAWVAWAGLAASPARAETRPRYGGSVAAALLGAPASLDPVAARSHAELSLAGLLFDGLYRLDEQGAVVPQLAAGAPVLDAARGVLVIPLRQATFHDGTPITAAAVVASLSRVQKSAMAFVLAGVTDLRAVDGALEVSGAVDPTTLARRLALPQAGIVADQAPSADRAVGSGPFMLASLRRRERVVQLTAFAAYHAGRPYLDEVVLHWFDTPDGEARRFEIGASQISLRGVTAFAGAEPKFRADTVEGPAAVLVFVGFGNGHPEITGRREVRAALDLALARGGFSTLGAGEQVVPTRSPVPPQAGGPALPAAARGGDVTAALARMGQAASASPPLLPATVAAARLEILFDDSRPDDREVAERVVRALDKIGLTATVVAQSAPALRARVDRGACDLWIGQVSAPVHDAAVWQHLALAVGGGAAGRARGHRPDAGNPARRFELEQPIVPLYFRGLRASYRTDVRGLAFDPSGQLGFADLFLFGEPERSRRTSP
;
A
#
# COMPACT_ATOMS: atom_id res chain seq x y z
N MET A 1 29.00 44.18 -31.53
CA MET A 1 30.45 44.01 -31.73
C MET A 1 31.14 43.99 -30.37
N LYS A 2 31.98 42.95 -30.14
CA LYS A 2 33.17 42.83 -29.26
C LYS A 2 33.32 43.86 -28.11
N ALA A 3 33.29 43.47 -26.83
CA ALA A 3 34.26 42.67 -26.04
C ALA A 3 35.36 43.51 -25.34
N ALA A 4 35.83 42.97 -24.21
CA ALA A 4 37.02 43.29 -23.39
C ALA A 4 36.82 44.30 -22.23
N ARG A 5 36.80 43.86 -20.95
CA ARG A 5 37.94 43.53 -20.03
C ARG A 5 38.68 44.78 -19.51
N ALA A 6 38.65 44.97 -18.18
CA ALA A 6 39.81 44.88 -17.25
C ALA A 6 39.77 45.86 -16.05
N GLN A 7 39.93 45.27 -14.85
CA GLN A 7 40.61 45.68 -13.61
C GLN A 7 40.71 47.16 -13.13
N VAL A 8 40.15 47.37 -11.92
CA VAL A 8 40.66 48.00 -10.67
C VAL A 8 41.68 49.16 -10.75
N PRO A 9 41.40 50.26 -10.02
CA PRO A 9 42.31 50.70 -8.94
C PRO A 9 41.62 51.25 -7.65
N ARG A 10 42.27 51.04 -6.50
CA ARG A 10 42.24 51.89 -5.27
C ARG A 10 43.38 52.93 -5.38
N PRO A 11 43.50 54.05 -4.62
CA PRO A 11 43.12 54.31 -3.21
C PRO A 11 42.52 55.73 -2.96
N ALA A 12 42.15 56.19 -1.73
CA ALA A 12 43.01 56.92 -0.79
C ALA A 12 42.28 57.28 0.55
N ARG A 13 43.09 57.50 1.60
CA ARG A 13 42.75 57.77 3.02
C ARG A 13 42.74 59.27 3.37
N ALA A 14 41.98 59.67 4.39
CA ALA A 14 42.27 60.77 5.34
C ALA A 14 41.55 60.45 6.68
N GLN A 15 42.22 60.07 7.77
CA GLN A 15 42.92 60.82 8.85
C GLN A 15 42.04 61.50 9.93
N VAL A 16 42.47 61.29 11.18
CA VAL A 16 41.82 61.45 12.50
C VAL A 16 42.40 62.68 13.24
N PRO A 17 41.71 63.28 14.23
CA PRO A 17 42.29 63.37 15.60
C PRO A 17 41.19 63.26 16.70
N ARG A 18 41.40 63.08 18.01
CA ARG A 18 42.57 63.01 18.91
C ARG A 18 42.10 62.54 20.31
N SER A 19 43.01 61.83 20.98
CA SER A 19 43.31 61.90 22.42
C SER A 19 42.43 61.11 23.40
N ALA A 20 42.92 60.53 24.50
CA ALA A 20 44.26 60.16 24.93
C ALA A 20 44.12 59.22 26.16
N ARG A 21 45.08 58.30 26.28
CA ARG A 21 45.60 57.70 27.53
C ARG A 21 44.72 56.73 28.33
N ARG A 22 45.14 55.46 28.19
CA ARG A 22 45.12 54.41 29.21
C ARG A 22 45.86 54.84 30.49
N ALA A 23 45.42 54.36 31.64
CA ALA A 23 46.33 53.85 32.67
C ALA A 23 45.58 52.91 33.63
N SER A 24 46.08 51.68 33.70
CA SER A 24 45.73 50.63 34.65
C SER A 24 46.20 50.97 36.06
N GLY A 25 45.54 50.44 37.09
CA GLY A 25 46.10 50.42 38.44
C GLY A 25 45.08 50.06 39.52
N LEU A 26 45.11 48.79 39.95
CA LEU A 26 44.42 48.27 41.13
C LEU A 26 44.78 49.09 42.39
N ALA A 27 43.77 49.42 43.20
CA ALA A 27 43.92 49.63 44.64
C ALA A 27 42.63 49.24 45.38
N MET A 28 42.61 47.98 45.82
CA MET A 28 42.19 47.48 47.13
C MET A 28 41.12 48.23 47.97
N ARG A 29 40.14 47.44 48.46
CA ARG A 29 39.33 47.63 49.69
C ARG A 29 38.07 48.52 49.63
N GLY A 30 37.00 47.93 49.12
CA GLY A 30 35.61 48.20 49.53
C GLY A 30 34.92 46.87 49.80
N LEU A 31 35.01 46.41 51.05
CA LEU A 31 34.37 45.20 51.57
C LEU A 31 32.92 45.56 51.94
N LEU A 32 32.00 44.60 51.74
CA LEU A 32 30.66 44.48 52.33
C LEU A 32 29.49 45.06 51.51
N ALA A 33 28.49 44.18 51.32
CA ALA A 33 27.13 44.42 50.81
C ALA A 33 26.89 44.35 49.28
N ALA A 34 27.20 43.21 48.65
CA ALA A 34 26.48 42.74 47.44
C ALA A 34 26.60 41.23 47.14
N GLY A 35 27.00 40.41 48.12
CA GLY A 35 27.30 38.98 47.93
C GLY A 35 26.09 38.02 48.04
N ALA A 36 24.86 38.52 48.09
CA ALA A 36 23.67 37.73 48.40
C ALA A 36 22.56 37.77 47.33
N ALA A 37 22.89 38.09 46.07
CA ALA A 37 21.86 38.19 45.01
C ALA A 37 22.26 37.60 43.64
N TRP A 38 23.30 36.77 43.57
CA TRP A 38 23.68 36.08 42.32
C TRP A 38 24.07 34.60 42.51
N VAL A 39 23.64 33.97 43.61
CA VAL A 39 23.89 32.53 43.89
C VAL A 39 22.60 31.70 44.07
N ALA A 40 21.41 32.30 43.98
CA ALA A 40 20.16 31.54 43.98
C ALA A 40 19.41 31.83 42.68
N TRP A 41 19.07 30.77 41.93
CA TRP A 41 18.44 30.74 40.60
C TRP A 41 19.34 30.52 39.38
N ALA A 42 20.58 30.09 39.57
CA ALA A 42 21.16 29.09 38.67
C ALA A 42 20.77 27.69 39.16
N GLY A 43 19.47 27.49 39.40
CA GLY A 43 18.92 26.17 39.62
C GLY A 43 19.21 25.37 38.36
N LEU A 44 19.92 24.26 38.52
CA LEU A 44 20.07 23.22 37.53
C LEU A 44 18.72 22.97 36.84
N ALA A 45 18.48 23.64 35.72
CA ALA A 45 17.84 22.98 34.61
C ALA A 45 18.90 22.02 34.05
N ALA A 46 19.19 20.96 34.82
CA ALA A 46 19.35 19.68 34.21
C ALA A 46 18.03 19.44 33.48
N SER A 47 17.93 19.97 32.26
CA SER A 47 17.01 19.42 31.26
C SER A 47 17.16 17.92 31.44
N PRO A 48 16.10 17.16 31.75
CA PRO A 48 16.21 15.73 31.67
C PRO A 48 16.71 15.52 30.23
N ALA A 49 17.97 15.12 30.11
CA ALA A 49 18.52 14.67 28.84
C ALA A 49 17.46 13.71 28.35
N ARG A 50 16.78 14.05 27.24
CA ARG A 50 15.69 13.23 26.69
C ARG A 50 16.18 11.80 26.77
N ALA A 51 15.55 11.03 27.67
CA ALA A 51 15.93 9.67 27.93
C ALA A 51 15.96 8.96 26.56
N GLU A 52 17.16 8.50 26.22
CA GLU A 52 17.62 7.82 25.00
C GLU A 52 16.71 7.78 23.76
N THR A 53 16.66 8.79 22.90
CA THR A 53 15.98 8.70 21.59
C THR A 53 16.66 7.77 20.55
N ARG A 54 17.50 6.82 20.95
CA ARG A 54 18.25 5.94 20.02
C ARG A 54 17.45 4.66 19.73
N PRO A 55 17.36 4.23 18.46
CA PRO A 55 16.78 2.94 18.11
C PRO A 55 17.46 1.81 18.87
N ARG A 56 16.67 0.93 19.48
CA ARG A 56 17.17 -0.27 20.15
C ARG A 56 16.83 -1.48 19.28
N TYR A 57 17.83 -2.31 19.06
CA TYR A 57 17.61 -3.63 18.47
C TYR A 57 16.90 -4.54 19.48
N GLY A 58 16.02 -5.36 18.96
CA GLY A 58 15.34 -6.40 19.71
C GLY A 58 13.83 -6.25 19.78
N GLY A 59 13.20 -7.26 20.37
CA GLY A 59 11.78 -7.23 20.72
C GLY A 59 10.86 -7.66 19.57
N SER A 60 9.58 -7.77 19.92
CA SER A 60 8.52 -8.25 19.02
C SER A 60 7.40 -7.24 18.96
N VAL A 61 6.92 -6.95 17.75
CA VAL A 61 5.74 -6.12 17.51
C VAL A 61 4.63 -6.99 16.94
N ALA A 62 3.49 -7.00 17.63
CA ALA A 62 2.25 -7.54 17.11
C ALA A 62 1.44 -6.43 16.43
N ALA A 63 0.95 -6.71 15.22
CA ALA A 63 0.17 -5.78 14.42
C ALA A 63 -1.01 -6.48 13.73
N ALA A 64 -2.03 -5.70 13.38
CA ALA A 64 -3.12 -6.18 12.53
C ALA A 64 -2.67 -6.31 11.06
N LEU A 65 -3.21 -7.31 10.38
CA LEU A 65 -3.11 -7.55 8.94
C LEU A 65 -4.51 -7.49 8.35
N LEU A 66 -4.70 -6.69 7.31
CA LEU A 66 -6.02 -6.47 6.72
C LEU A 66 -6.41 -7.63 5.80
N GLY A 67 -6.91 -8.70 6.41
CA GLY A 67 -7.34 -9.93 5.75
C GLY A 67 -6.30 -11.05 5.77
N ALA A 68 -6.74 -12.24 5.39
CA ALA A 68 -5.90 -13.42 5.26
C ALA A 68 -5.15 -13.38 3.91
N PRO A 69 -3.87 -13.78 3.85
CA PRO A 69 -3.17 -13.93 2.58
C PRO A 69 -3.64 -15.18 1.85
N ALA A 70 -4.08 -15.10 0.59
CA ALA A 70 -4.39 -16.31 -0.19
C ALA A 70 -3.12 -16.94 -0.77
N SER A 71 -2.10 -16.13 -1.05
CA SER A 71 -0.76 -16.53 -1.51
C SER A 71 0.33 -15.76 -0.77
N LEU A 72 1.54 -16.32 -0.73
CA LEU A 72 2.77 -15.61 -0.33
C LEU A 72 3.65 -15.23 -1.53
N ASP A 73 3.26 -15.64 -2.74
CA ASP A 73 4.00 -15.33 -3.96
C ASP A 73 3.76 -13.88 -4.41
N PRO A 74 4.81 -13.04 -4.51
CA PRO A 74 4.64 -11.62 -4.79
C PRO A 74 3.93 -11.37 -6.12
N VAL A 75 4.22 -12.15 -7.18
CA VAL A 75 3.59 -11.95 -8.49
C VAL A 75 2.08 -12.25 -8.48
N ALA A 76 1.62 -13.03 -7.51
CA ALA A 76 0.22 -13.39 -7.32
C ALA A 76 -0.51 -12.49 -6.31
N ALA A 77 0.19 -11.59 -5.62
CA ALA A 77 -0.38 -10.72 -4.59
C ALA A 77 -1.40 -9.74 -5.17
N ARG A 78 -2.60 -9.72 -4.59
CA ARG A 78 -3.70 -8.83 -5.01
C ARG A 78 -4.37 -8.12 -3.84
N SER A 79 -4.47 -8.76 -2.67
CA SER A 79 -5.05 -8.14 -1.47
C SER A 79 -4.04 -7.24 -0.77
N HIS A 80 -4.54 -6.34 0.10
CA HIS A 80 -3.68 -5.53 0.94
C HIS A 80 -2.72 -6.40 1.78
N ALA A 81 -3.26 -7.45 2.44
CA ALA A 81 -2.46 -8.38 3.23
C ALA A 81 -1.33 -9.06 2.43
N GLU A 82 -1.61 -9.51 1.22
CA GLU A 82 -0.61 -10.15 0.35
C GLU A 82 0.48 -9.16 -0.08
N LEU A 83 0.11 -7.90 -0.34
CA LEU A 83 1.07 -6.84 -0.71
C LEU A 83 1.92 -6.39 0.47
N SER A 84 1.36 -6.32 1.68
CA SER A 84 2.12 -6.07 2.91
C SER A 84 3.17 -7.16 3.12
N LEU A 85 2.77 -8.42 3.01
CA LEU A 85 3.69 -9.55 3.14
C LEU A 85 4.73 -9.57 2.01
N ALA A 86 4.34 -9.24 0.78
CA ALA A 86 5.27 -9.15 -0.34
C ALA A 86 6.39 -8.14 -0.05
N GLY A 87 6.05 -6.93 0.43
CA GLY A 87 7.04 -5.90 0.78
C GLY A 87 7.89 -6.19 2.02
N LEU A 88 7.47 -7.14 2.88
CA LEU A 88 8.24 -7.56 4.06
C LEU A 88 9.18 -8.72 3.75
N LEU A 89 8.78 -9.61 2.85
CA LEU A 89 9.47 -10.87 2.54
C LEU A 89 10.38 -10.76 1.31
N PHE A 90 10.07 -9.89 0.36
CA PHE A 90 10.77 -9.83 -0.93
C PHE A 90 11.18 -8.40 -1.27
N ASP A 91 12.39 -8.25 -1.81
CA ASP A 91 12.83 -6.99 -2.38
C ASP A 91 12.72 -7.03 -3.91
N GLY A 92 12.31 -5.89 -4.48
CA GLY A 92 12.34 -5.63 -5.92
C GLY A 92 13.65 -4.98 -6.34
N LEU A 93 13.78 -4.65 -7.63
CA LEU A 93 14.91 -3.85 -8.11
C LEU A 93 14.87 -2.42 -7.58
N TYR A 94 13.66 -1.89 -7.45
CA TYR A 94 13.38 -0.55 -6.95
C TYR A 94 12.28 -0.62 -5.90
N ARG A 95 12.12 0.47 -5.15
CA ARG A 95 10.98 0.70 -4.26
C ARG A 95 10.52 2.16 -4.35
N LEU A 96 9.36 2.45 -3.79
CA LEU A 96 8.96 3.83 -3.53
C LEU A 96 9.41 4.24 -2.13
N ASP A 97 9.88 5.47 -1.98
CA ASP A 97 10.06 6.09 -0.67
C ASP A 97 8.74 6.69 -0.16
N GLU A 98 8.78 7.28 1.04
CA GLU A 98 7.63 7.92 1.68
C GLU A 98 7.03 9.06 0.85
N GLN A 99 7.82 9.64 -0.06
CA GLN A 99 7.41 10.73 -0.96
C GLN A 99 6.95 10.22 -2.34
N GLY A 100 7.03 8.90 -2.59
CA GLY A 100 6.62 8.28 -3.86
C GLY A 100 7.65 8.40 -4.97
N ALA A 101 8.88 8.80 -4.63
CA ALA A 101 10.00 8.76 -5.54
C ALA A 101 10.52 7.32 -5.65
N VAL A 102 10.98 6.98 -6.85
CA VAL A 102 11.56 5.66 -7.12
C VAL A 102 13.00 5.67 -6.66
N VAL A 103 13.35 4.77 -5.74
CA VAL A 103 14.71 4.62 -5.22
C VAL A 103 15.23 3.19 -5.44
N PRO A 104 16.55 3.00 -5.67
CA PRO A 104 17.12 1.67 -5.82
C PRO A 104 16.93 0.82 -4.56
N GLN A 105 16.67 -0.48 -4.75
CA GLN A 105 16.55 -1.48 -3.68
C GLN A 105 17.59 -2.59 -3.88
N LEU A 106 17.34 -3.56 -4.77
CA LEU A 106 18.35 -4.53 -5.25
C LEU A 106 19.16 -4.02 -6.43
N ALA A 107 18.66 -3.01 -7.17
CA ALA A 107 19.46 -2.29 -8.13
C ALA A 107 20.52 -1.42 -7.43
N ALA A 108 21.71 -1.31 -8.00
CA ALA A 108 22.77 -0.45 -7.50
C ALA A 108 22.61 1.02 -7.93
N GLY A 109 21.70 1.30 -8.86
CA GLY A 109 21.43 2.63 -9.40
C GLY A 109 20.20 2.64 -10.31
N ALA A 110 19.93 3.77 -10.95
CA ALA A 110 18.86 3.91 -11.95
C ALA A 110 19.18 3.10 -13.24
N PRO A 111 18.18 2.75 -14.07
CA PRO A 111 18.44 2.14 -15.36
C PRO A 111 19.20 3.12 -16.27
N VAL A 112 20.26 2.64 -16.92
CA VAL A 112 21.10 3.43 -17.82
C VAL A 112 20.95 2.94 -19.24
N LEU A 113 20.68 3.84 -20.19
CA LEU A 113 20.63 3.48 -21.61
C LEU A 113 22.05 3.33 -22.18
N ASP A 114 22.37 2.12 -22.63
CA ASP A 114 23.48 1.89 -23.54
C ASP A 114 23.02 2.21 -24.97
N ALA A 115 23.31 3.42 -25.42
CA ALA A 115 22.86 3.91 -26.72
C ALA A 115 23.46 3.14 -27.90
N ALA A 116 24.65 2.55 -27.75
CA ALA A 116 25.30 1.80 -28.82
C ALA A 116 24.61 0.46 -29.07
N ARG A 117 24.12 -0.18 -28.00
CA ARG A 117 23.42 -1.47 -28.07
C ARG A 117 21.89 -1.35 -28.08
N GLY A 118 21.36 -0.17 -27.73
CA GLY A 118 19.93 0.09 -27.65
C GLY A 118 19.25 -0.66 -26.49
N VAL A 119 19.97 -0.91 -25.40
CA VAL A 119 19.48 -1.66 -24.23
C VAL A 119 19.59 -0.83 -22.96
N LEU A 120 18.67 -1.02 -22.02
CA LEU A 120 18.81 -0.48 -20.67
C LEU A 120 19.60 -1.47 -19.81
N VAL A 121 20.60 -0.97 -19.09
CA VAL A 121 21.41 -1.72 -18.15
C VAL A 121 21.03 -1.32 -16.73
N ILE A 122 20.67 -2.30 -15.90
CA ILE A 122 20.37 -2.13 -14.48
C ILE A 122 21.44 -2.86 -13.68
N PRO A 123 22.39 -2.15 -13.06
CA PRO A 123 23.41 -2.78 -12.23
C PRO A 123 22.78 -3.32 -10.95
N LEU A 124 23.27 -4.46 -10.45
CA LEU A 124 22.75 -5.10 -9.24
C LEU A 124 23.72 -4.95 -8.07
N ARG A 125 23.17 -4.91 -6.86
CA ARG A 125 23.94 -4.91 -5.61
C ARG A 125 24.35 -6.34 -5.25
N GLN A 126 25.37 -6.46 -4.41
CA GLN A 126 25.65 -7.71 -3.73
C GLN A 126 24.64 -7.87 -2.59
N ALA A 127 23.81 -8.91 -2.67
CA ALA A 127 22.79 -9.25 -1.69
C ALA A 127 22.54 -10.77 -1.71
N THR A 128 21.94 -11.27 -0.63
CA THR A 128 21.57 -12.67 -0.49
C THR A 128 20.07 -12.81 -0.27
N PHE A 129 19.55 -13.96 -0.66
CA PHE A 129 18.25 -14.42 -0.21
C PHE A 129 18.30 -14.85 1.27
N HIS A 130 17.13 -15.05 1.87
CA HIS A 130 16.95 -15.49 3.25
C HIS A 130 17.67 -16.80 3.59
N ASP A 131 17.88 -17.67 2.60
CA ASP A 131 18.62 -18.93 2.74
C ASP A 131 20.14 -18.79 2.59
N GLY A 132 20.64 -17.58 2.39
CA GLY A 132 22.05 -17.25 2.22
C GLY A 132 22.57 -17.37 0.78
N THR A 133 21.76 -17.84 -0.17
CA THR A 133 22.18 -17.90 -1.57
C THR A 133 22.31 -16.50 -2.17
N PRO A 134 23.29 -16.24 -3.06
CA PRO A 134 23.48 -14.93 -3.65
C PRO A 134 22.38 -14.59 -4.66
N ILE A 135 21.94 -13.34 -4.69
CA ILE A 135 21.02 -12.83 -5.70
C ILE A 135 21.81 -12.54 -6.97
N THR A 136 21.57 -13.32 -8.02
CA THR A 136 22.24 -13.16 -9.33
C THR A 136 21.32 -12.50 -10.34
N ALA A 137 21.90 -11.91 -11.39
CA ALA A 137 21.12 -11.39 -12.52
C ALA A 137 20.24 -12.46 -13.18
N ALA A 138 20.66 -13.74 -13.17
CA ALA A 138 19.84 -14.84 -13.66
C ALA A 138 18.57 -15.06 -12.81
N ALA A 139 18.67 -14.95 -11.48
CA ALA A 139 17.51 -15.02 -10.58
C ALA A 139 16.54 -13.84 -10.81
N VAL A 140 17.08 -12.66 -11.10
CA VAL A 140 16.29 -11.48 -11.49
C VAL A 140 15.54 -11.73 -12.79
N VAL A 141 16.22 -12.19 -13.85
CA VAL A 141 15.58 -12.52 -15.15
C VAL A 141 14.49 -13.58 -14.97
N ALA A 142 14.76 -14.63 -14.19
CA ALA A 142 13.78 -15.67 -13.91
C ALA A 142 12.53 -15.12 -13.22
N SER A 143 12.71 -14.28 -12.19
CA SER A 143 11.60 -13.65 -11.45
C SER A 143 10.77 -12.74 -12.36
N LEU A 144 11.40 -11.86 -13.14
CA LEU A 144 10.72 -10.96 -14.07
C LEU A 144 10.04 -11.71 -15.23
N SER A 145 10.60 -12.84 -15.65
CA SER A 145 9.92 -13.73 -16.63
C SER A 145 8.61 -14.31 -16.09
N ARG A 146 8.50 -14.54 -14.77
CA ARG A 146 7.23 -14.92 -14.13
C ARG A 146 6.23 -13.76 -14.17
N VAL A 147 6.69 -12.53 -13.91
CA VAL A 147 5.87 -11.32 -14.04
C VAL A 147 5.31 -11.22 -15.45
N GLN A 148 6.14 -11.39 -16.48
CA GLN A 148 5.74 -11.35 -17.89
C GLN A 148 4.67 -12.39 -18.24
N LYS A 149 4.69 -13.56 -17.61
CA LYS A 149 3.73 -14.66 -17.83
C LYS A 149 2.48 -14.58 -16.94
N SER A 150 2.37 -13.53 -16.11
CA SER A 150 1.30 -13.37 -15.14
C SER A 150 0.26 -12.32 -15.56
N ALA A 151 -0.72 -12.10 -14.69
CA ALA A 151 -1.65 -10.97 -14.82
C ALA A 151 -0.95 -9.60 -14.68
N MET A 152 0.28 -9.58 -14.17
CA MET A 152 1.12 -8.39 -13.97
C MET A 152 2.06 -8.13 -15.17
N ALA A 153 1.85 -8.74 -16.32
CA ALA A 153 2.71 -8.57 -17.50
C ALA A 153 2.89 -7.09 -17.92
N PHE A 154 1.91 -6.23 -17.63
CA PHE A 154 1.99 -4.79 -17.89
C PHE A 154 3.17 -4.10 -17.19
N VAL A 155 3.69 -4.67 -16.09
CA VAL A 155 4.90 -4.19 -15.40
C VAL A 155 6.09 -4.11 -16.37
N LEU A 156 6.14 -5.04 -17.33
CA LEU A 156 7.18 -5.15 -18.35
C LEU A 156 6.65 -4.73 -19.75
N ALA A 157 5.54 -3.97 -19.83
CA ALA A 157 5.06 -3.49 -21.12
C ALA A 157 6.12 -2.61 -21.81
N GLY A 158 6.37 -2.89 -23.09
CA GLY A 158 7.46 -2.30 -23.88
C GLY A 158 8.78 -3.07 -23.81
N VAL A 159 8.94 -4.05 -22.90
CA VAL A 159 10.13 -4.93 -22.82
C VAL A 159 9.96 -6.11 -23.76
N THR A 160 10.96 -6.37 -24.59
CA THR A 160 10.99 -7.48 -25.54
C THR A 160 11.95 -8.60 -25.13
N ASP A 161 13.00 -8.29 -24.37
CA ASP A 161 13.99 -9.28 -23.92
C ASP A 161 14.63 -8.87 -22.58
N LEU A 162 15.01 -9.88 -21.78
CA LEU A 162 15.67 -9.73 -20.49
C LEU A 162 16.89 -10.65 -20.44
N ARG A 163 18.07 -10.10 -20.20
CA ARG A 163 19.33 -10.88 -20.13
C ARG A 163 20.13 -10.60 -18.88
N ALA A 164 20.78 -11.63 -18.38
CA ALA A 164 21.78 -11.52 -17.34
C ALA A 164 23.16 -11.38 -18.00
N VAL A 165 23.83 -10.24 -17.81
CA VAL A 165 25.15 -9.97 -18.40
C VAL A 165 26.03 -9.34 -17.33
N ASP A 166 27.18 -9.95 -17.04
CA ASP A 166 28.20 -9.43 -16.12
C ASP A 166 27.67 -8.93 -14.75
N GLY A 167 26.68 -9.64 -14.19
CA GLY A 167 26.07 -9.28 -12.90
C GLY A 167 25.05 -8.13 -12.98
N ALA A 168 24.72 -7.64 -14.17
CA ALA A 168 23.66 -6.68 -14.43
C ALA A 168 22.47 -7.33 -15.16
N LEU A 169 21.31 -6.68 -15.06
CA LEU A 169 20.16 -6.97 -15.90
C LEU A 169 20.19 -6.07 -17.13
N GLU A 170 20.18 -6.66 -18.32
CA GLU A 170 19.95 -5.96 -19.57
C GLU A 170 18.50 -6.11 -20.01
N VAL A 171 17.89 -5.00 -20.40
CA VAL A 171 16.49 -4.91 -20.80
C VAL A 171 16.44 -4.34 -22.21
N SER A 172 15.91 -5.12 -23.15
CA SER A 172 15.68 -4.67 -24.52
C SER A 172 14.21 -4.29 -24.71
N GLY A 173 13.95 -3.30 -25.56
CA GLY A 173 12.59 -2.91 -25.95
C GLY A 173 12.35 -1.40 -25.92
N ALA A 174 11.14 -0.99 -26.29
CA ALA A 174 10.72 0.40 -26.32
C ALA A 174 10.07 0.78 -24.99
N VAL A 175 10.90 0.97 -23.96
CA VAL A 175 10.42 1.38 -22.62
C VAL A 175 11.28 2.51 -22.07
N ASP A 176 10.61 3.53 -21.50
CA ASP A 176 11.28 4.63 -20.81
C ASP A 176 11.89 4.14 -19.47
N PRO A 177 13.16 4.48 -19.17
CA PRO A 177 13.84 4.09 -17.93
C PRO A 177 13.07 4.42 -16.65
N THR A 178 12.49 5.61 -16.57
CA THR A 178 11.79 6.09 -15.36
C THR A 178 10.51 5.30 -15.14
N THR A 179 9.76 5.08 -16.22
CA THR A 179 8.53 4.29 -16.26
C THR A 179 8.82 2.84 -15.87
N LEU A 180 9.88 2.24 -16.42
CA LEU A 180 10.29 0.88 -16.08
C LEU A 180 10.65 0.77 -14.59
N ALA A 181 11.49 1.67 -14.08
CA ALA A 181 11.89 1.66 -12.67
C ALA A 181 10.69 1.82 -11.73
N ARG A 182 9.72 2.69 -12.07
CA ARG A 182 8.49 2.87 -11.30
C ARG A 182 7.62 1.61 -11.27
N ARG A 183 7.48 0.91 -12.41
CA ARG A 183 6.71 -0.36 -12.46
C ARG A 183 7.42 -1.48 -11.72
N LEU A 184 8.74 -1.55 -11.81
CA LEU A 184 9.58 -2.50 -11.07
C LEU A 184 9.66 -2.20 -9.56
N ALA A 185 9.12 -1.06 -9.10
CA ALA A 185 8.94 -0.74 -7.69
C ALA A 185 7.65 -1.32 -7.07
N LEU A 186 6.80 -1.96 -7.88
CA LEU A 186 5.61 -2.64 -7.37
C LEU A 186 6.01 -3.92 -6.62
N PRO A 187 5.40 -4.24 -5.46
CA PRO A 187 5.71 -5.45 -4.69
C PRO A 187 5.60 -6.75 -5.51
N GLN A 188 4.75 -6.78 -6.53
CA GLN A 188 4.60 -7.93 -7.43
C GLN A 188 5.81 -8.21 -8.31
N ALA A 189 6.75 -7.27 -8.41
CA ALA A 189 8.02 -7.42 -9.10
C ALA A 189 9.16 -7.91 -8.16
N GLY A 190 8.83 -8.33 -6.93
CA GLY A 190 9.79 -8.89 -5.97
C GLY A 190 10.54 -10.10 -6.51
N ILE A 191 11.84 -10.16 -6.20
CA ILE A 191 12.75 -11.22 -6.66
C ILE A 191 12.67 -12.42 -5.72
N VAL A 192 12.55 -13.62 -6.28
CA VAL A 192 12.35 -14.87 -5.52
C VAL A 192 13.54 -15.83 -5.75
N ALA A 193 13.90 -16.61 -4.73
CA ALA A 193 14.96 -17.62 -4.83
C ALA A 193 14.51 -18.88 -5.57
N ASP A 194 13.28 -19.33 -5.30
CA ASP A 194 12.65 -20.50 -5.90
C ASP A 194 11.83 -20.11 -7.16
N GLN A 195 11.59 -21.04 -8.10
CA GLN A 195 10.76 -20.75 -9.28
C GLN A 195 9.31 -20.34 -8.92
N ALA A 196 8.83 -20.66 -7.71
CA ALA A 196 7.61 -20.11 -7.13
C ALA A 196 7.61 -20.31 -5.59
N PRO A 197 7.32 -19.27 -4.80
CA PRO A 197 6.98 -19.42 -3.39
C PRO A 197 5.77 -20.35 -3.20
N SER A 198 5.75 -21.10 -2.09
CA SER A 198 4.65 -22.01 -1.75
C SER A 198 3.79 -21.43 -0.62
N ALA A 199 2.73 -22.16 -0.23
CA ALA A 199 1.82 -21.71 0.81
C ALA A 199 2.51 -21.43 2.16
N ASP A 200 3.56 -22.18 2.49
CA ASP A 200 4.24 -22.14 3.79
C ASP A 200 5.74 -21.82 3.69
N ARG A 201 6.22 -21.50 2.48
CA ARG A 201 7.63 -21.18 2.23
C ARG A 201 7.75 -19.98 1.30
N ALA A 202 8.34 -18.91 1.82
CA ALA A 202 8.63 -17.68 1.11
C ALA A 202 10.10 -17.32 1.35
N VAL A 203 10.98 -17.73 0.43
CA VAL A 203 12.40 -17.38 0.44
C VAL A 203 12.59 -16.19 -0.48
N GLY A 204 12.71 -15.01 0.12
CA GLY A 204 12.96 -13.76 -0.57
C GLY A 204 14.25 -13.12 -0.09
N SER A 205 14.30 -11.81 -0.16
CA SER A 205 15.46 -10.99 0.22
C SER A 205 15.07 -9.77 1.03
N GLY A 206 13.80 -9.69 1.45
CA GLY A 206 13.25 -8.59 2.22
C GLY A 206 13.77 -8.55 3.66
N PRO A 207 13.43 -7.48 4.40
CA PRO A 207 13.91 -7.25 5.76
C PRO A 207 13.53 -8.35 6.75
N PHE A 208 12.42 -9.06 6.51
CA PHE A 208 11.97 -10.14 7.37
C PHE A 208 11.82 -11.46 6.60
N MET A 209 11.96 -12.56 7.33
CA MET A 209 11.82 -13.94 6.84
C MET A 209 10.53 -14.55 7.39
N LEU A 210 9.88 -15.41 6.61
CA LEU A 210 8.72 -16.15 7.09
C LEU A 210 9.16 -17.20 8.13
N ALA A 211 8.72 -17.04 9.37
CA ALA A 211 8.92 -18.06 10.41
C ALA A 211 7.77 -19.06 10.43
N SER A 212 6.52 -18.60 10.34
CA SER A 212 5.36 -19.48 10.16
C SER A 212 4.12 -18.75 9.64
N LEU A 213 3.27 -19.48 8.92
CA LEU A 213 1.92 -19.06 8.56
C LEU A 213 0.91 -20.05 9.15
N ARG A 214 0.16 -19.60 10.16
CA ARG A 214 -0.82 -20.42 10.88
C ARG A 214 -2.22 -19.92 10.59
N ARG A 215 -2.85 -20.52 9.56
CA ARG A 215 -4.12 -20.04 9.00
C ARG A 215 -5.30 -20.21 9.95
N ARG A 216 -5.34 -21.30 10.73
CA ARG A 216 -6.41 -21.56 11.70
C ARG A 216 -6.36 -20.57 12.86
N GLU A 217 -5.15 -20.26 13.33
CA GLU A 217 -4.86 -19.33 14.41
C GLU A 217 -4.80 -17.87 13.94
N ARG A 218 -4.95 -17.64 12.63
CA ARG A 218 -4.98 -16.33 11.97
C ARG A 218 -3.76 -15.47 12.25
N VAL A 219 -2.58 -16.07 12.13
CA VAL A 219 -1.31 -15.40 12.44
C VAL A 219 -0.21 -15.73 11.43
N VAL A 220 0.56 -14.70 11.07
CA VAL A 220 1.85 -14.80 10.38
C VAL A 220 2.93 -14.35 11.34
N GLN A 221 3.99 -15.15 11.49
CA GLN A 221 5.17 -14.77 12.26
C GLN A 221 6.34 -14.56 11.31
N LEU A 222 7.00 -13.43 11.48
CA LEU A 222 8.15 -13.01 10.69
C LEU A 222 9.34 -12.73 11.62
N THR A 223 10.53 -13.16 11.22
CA THR A 223 11.77 -12.90 11.98
C THR A 223 12.72 -12.03 11.17
N ALA A 224 13.49 -11.17 11.84
CA ALA A 224 14.39 -10.26 11.14
C ALA A 224 15.49 -11.00 10.37
N PHE A 225 15.74 -10.56 9.14
CA PHE A 225 16.84 -11.05 8.33
C PHE A 225 18.14 -10.35 8.72
N ALA A 226 18.99 -11.03 9.50
CA ALA A 226 20.22 -10.46 10.04
C ALA A 226 21.20 -9.97 8.96
N ALA A 227 21.21 -10.63 7.80
CA ALA A 227 22.07 -10.30 6.66
C ALA A 227 21.40 -9.36 5.64
N TYR A 228 20.29 -8.69 6.02
CA TYR A 228 19.60 -7.79 5.11
C TYR A 228 20.54 -6.70 4.56
N HIS A 229 20.54 -6.52 3.24
CA HIS A 229 21.55 -5.72 2.54
C HIS A 229 21.48 -4.21 2.84
N ALA A 230 20.38 -3.74 3.44
CA ALA A 230 20.23 -2.35 3.89
C ALA A 230 20.51 -2.17 5.40
N GLY A 231 20.98 -3.23 6.08
CA GLY A 231 21.15 -3.28 7.52
C GLY A 231 20.00 -4.04 8.19
N ARG A 232 20.31 -4.81 9.22
CA ARG A 232 19.32 -5.60 9.96
C ARG A 232 18.18 -4.70 10.48
N PRO A 233 16.90 -5.11 10.36
CA PRO A 233 15.80 -4.43 11.03
C PRO A 233 16.01 -4.31 12.53
N TYR A 234 15.42 -3.29 13.16
CA TYR A 234 15.57 -3.11 14.60
C TYR A 234 14.85 -4.22 15.38
N LEU A 235 13.62 -4.57 15.00
CA LEU A 235 12.84 -5.64 15.63
C LEU A 235 13.49 -7.03 15.43
N ASP A 236 13.28 -7.94 16.37
CA ASP A 236 13.59 -9.37 16.18
C ASP A 236 12.46 -10.09 15.44
N GLU A 237 11.22 -9.69 15.74
CA GLU A 237 10.01 -10.38 15.28
C GLU A 237 8.89 -9.39 14.97
N VAL A 238 8.12 -9.71 13.93
CA VAL A 238 6.82 -9.09 13.62
C VAL A 238 5.77 -10.18 13.59
N VAL A 239 4.70 -10.02 14.38
CA VAL A 239 3.58 -10.96 14.47
C VAL A 239 2.32 -10.31 13.92
N LEU A 240 1.86 -10.78 12.78
CA LEU A 240 0.73 -10.21 12.06
C LEU A 240 -0.53 -11.05 12.29
N HIS A 241 -1.60 -10.41 12.75
CA HIS A 241 -2.89 -11.07 13.02
C HIS A 241 -3.99 -10.53 12.12
N TRP A 242 -4.84 -11.42 11.59
CA TRP A 242 -6.07 -10.99 10.90
C TRP A 242 -7.31 -11.47 11.66
N PHE A 243 -8.42 -10.79 11.43
CA PHE A 243 -9.64 -10.93 12.23
C PHE A 243 -10.85 -11.07 11.31
N ASP A 244 -11.82 -11.87 11.74
CA ASP A 244 -13.13 -12.01 11.08
C ASP A 244 -14.13 -10.94 11.54
N THR A 245 -13.83 -10.28 12.66
CA THR A 245 -14.66 -9.22 13.26
C THR A 245 -13.80 -8.04 13.70
N PRO A 246 -14.31 -6.80 13.66
CA PRO A 246 -13.58 -5.63 14.16
C PRO A 246 -13.28 -5.73 15.67
N ASP A 247 -14.19 -6.33 16.44
CA ASP A 247 -14.08 -6.47 17.90
C ASP A 247 -12.87 -7.32 18.33
N GLY A 248 -12.51 -8.34 17.54
CA GLY A 248 -11.35 -9.20 17.81
C GLY A 248 -10.04 -8.42 17.77
N GLU A 249 -9.89 -7.54 16.79
CA GLU A 249 -8.72 -6.66 16.64
C GLU A 249 -8.65 -5.66 17.80
N ALA A 250 -9.76 -4.96 18.05
CA ALA A 250 -9.86 -3.95 19.09
C ALA A 250 -9.54 -4.51 20.48
N ARG A 251 -10.09 -5.69 20.84
CA ARG A 251 -9.81 -6.34 22.13
C ARG A 251 -8.33 -6.67 22.30
N ARG A 252 -7.67 -7.17 21.25
CA ARG A 252 -6.24 -7.51 21.31
C ARG A 252 -5.38 -6.26 21.50
N PHE A 253 -5.74 -5.18 20.82
CA PHE A 253 -5.09 -3.88 21.01
C PHE A 253 -5.33 -3.36 22.42
N GLU A 254 -6.57 -3.30 22.93
CA GLU A 254 -6.93 -2.75 24.25
C GLU A 254 -6.11 -3.32 25.42
N ILE A 255 -5.88 -4.64 25.40
CA ILE A 255 -5.13 -5.33 26.46
C ILE A 255 -3.60 -5.27 26.27
N GLY A 256 -3.14 -4.62 25.19
CA GLY A 256 -1.71 -4.49 24.85
C GLY A 256 -1.09 -5.73 24.21
N ALA A 257 -1.91 -6.72 23.81
CA ALA A 257 -1.46 -7.93 23.11
C ALA A 257 -1.18 -7.68 21.61
N SER A 258 -1.58 -6.51 21.09
CA SER A 258 -1.16 -5.96 19.81
C SER A 258 -0.65 -4.54 20.05
N GLN A 259 0.48 -4.17 19.45
CA GLN A 259 1.03 -2.81 19.53
C GLN A 259 0.49 -1.91 18.42
N ILE A 260 -0.03 -2.48 17.32
CA ILE A 260 -0.58 -1.75 16.18
C ILE A 260 -1.95 -2.35 15.82
N SER A 261 -2.92 -1.47 15.54
CA SER A 261 -4.29 -1.77 15.07
C SER A 261 -4.56 -0.96 13.80
N LEU A 262 -5.13 -1.56 12.75
CA LEU A 262 -5.48 -0.93 11.47
C LEU A 262 -6.95 -0.48 11.40
N ARG A 263 -7.78 -0.93 12.34
CA ARG A 263 -9.17 -0.44 12.54
C ARG A 263 -9.29 0.43 13.79
N GLY A 264 -8.17 0.71 14.43
CA GLY A 264 -8.07 1.63 15.55
C GLY A 264 -8.92 1.26 16.76
N VAL A 265 -9.45 2.32 17.39
CA VAL A 265 -10.06 2.41 18.72
C VAL A 265 -11.61 2.51 18.60
N THR A 266 -12.15 2.53 17.40
CA THR A 266 -13.58 2.85 17.15
C THR A 266 -14.57 1.73 17.45
N ALA A 267 -14.12 0.51 17.76
CA ALA A 267 -14.99 -0.52 18.33
C ALA A 267 -15.28 -0.28 19.83
N PHE A 268 -14.56 0.64 20.47
CA PHE A 268 -14.90 1.04 21.83
C PHE A 268 -16.12 1.95 21.77
N ALA A 269 -17.17 1.60 22.51
CA ALA A 269 -18.29 2.49 22.81
C ALA A 269 -17.83 3.67 23.71
N GLY A 270 -16.85 4.46 23.25
CA GLY A 270 -16.26 5.59 23.98
C GLY A 270 -15.13 5.26 24.97
N ALA A 271 -14.50 4.08 24.90
CA ALA A 271 -13.34 3.75 25.76
C ALA A 271 -12.00 4.03 25.07
N GLU A 272 -11.03 4.52 25.83
CA GLU A 272 -9.64 4.69 25.40
C GLU A 272 -8.82 3.41 25.70
N PRO A 273 -7.77 3.08 24.92
CA PRO A 273 -6.88 1.98 25.25
C PRO A 273 -6.26 2.19 26.64
N LYS A 274 -5.93 1.09 27.34
CA LYS A 274 -5.35 1.13 28.71
C LYS A 274 -3.92 1.68 28.77
N PHE A 275 -3.41 2.17 27.65
CA PHE A 275 -2.08 2.71 27.43
C PHE A 275 -2.18 3.89 26.46
N ARG A 276 -1.14 4.72 26.39
CA ARG A 276 -1.09 5.82 25.43
C ARG A 276 -0.94 5.27 24.02
N ALA A 277 -1.77 5.75 23.11
CA ALA A 277 -1.73 5.42 21.70
C ALA A 277 -1.78 6.70 20.85
N ASP A 278 -1.11 6.66 19.71
CA ASP A 278 -1.17 7.66 18.65
C ASP A 278 -1.83 7.05 17.41
N THR A 279 -2.19 7.91 16.45
CA THR A 279 -2.74 7.50 15.16
C THR A 279 -1.93 8.05 14.00
N VAL A 280 -1.78 7.25 12.94
CA VAL A 280 -1.24 7.69 11.66
C VAL A 280 -2.21 7.28 10.54
N GLU A 281 -2.39 8.14 9.56
CA GLU A 281 -3.27 7.89 8.42
C GLU A 281 -2.45 7.71 7.14
N GLY A 282 -2.83 6.71 6.36
CA GLY A 282 -2.28 6.43 5.05
C GLY A 282 -3.16 7.00 3.94
N PRO A 283 -2.61 7.10 2.72
CA PRO A 283 -3.37 7.56 1.56
C PRO A 283 -4.50 6.59 1.21
N ALA A 284 -5.52 7.09 0.51
CA ALA A 284 -6.63 6.28 -0.01
C ALA A 284 -6.19 5.37 -1.18
N ALA A 285 -5.39 4.36 -0.85
CA ALA A 285 -4.66 3.52 -1.79
C ALA A 285 -5.28 2.14 -2.03
N VAL A 286 -6.38 1.81 -1.35
CA VAL A 286 -7.08 0.52 -1.53
C VAL A 286 -8.40 0.76 -2.26
N LEU A 287 -8.50 0.28 -3.50
CA LEU A 287 -9.74 0.29 -4.27
C LEU A 287 -10.60 -0.91 -3.89
N VAL A 288 -11.82 -0.66 -3.44
CA VAL A 288 -12.86 -1.68 -3.28
C VAL A 288 -13.79 -1.64 -4.49
N PHE A 289 -14.11 -2.80 -5.06
CA PHE A 289 -14.89 -2.91 -6.29
C PHE A 289 -15.79 -4.15 -6.31
N VAL A 290 -16.78 -4.16 -7.20
CA VAL A 290 -17.54 -5.37 -7.58
C VAL A 290 -16.92 -5.97 -8.84
N GLY A 291 -16.50 -7.22 -8.75
CA GLY A 291 -16.09 -8.02 -9.90
C GLY A 291 -17.22 -8.93 -10.39
N PHE A 292 -17.11 -9.40 -11.62
CA PHE A 292 -18.13 -10.21 -12.31
C PHE A 292 -17.53 -11.53 -12.78
N GLY A 293 -18.11 -12.64 -12.37
CA GLY A 293 -17.71 -13.98 -12.80
C GLY A 293 -18.56 -14.49 -13.95
N ASN A 294 -18.65 -15.81 -14.08
CA ASN A 294 -19.28 -16.49 -15.21
C ASN A 294 -20.38 -17.48 -14.76
N GLY A 295 -21.01 -17.25 -13.60
CA GLY A 295 -22.14 -18.03 -13.12
C GLY A 295 -23.40 -17.84 -13.99
N HIS A 296 -23.73 -16.59 -14.30
CA HIS A 296 -24.83 -16.19 -15.20
C HIS A 296 -24.31 -15.27 -16.33
N PRO A 297 -23.48 -15.77 -17.27
CA PRO A 297 -22.80 -14.93 -18.28
C PRO A 297 -23.76 -14.17 -19.19
N GLU A 298 -24.97 -14.68 -19.40
CA GLU A 298 -26.03 -14.03 -20.16
C GLU A 298 -26.54 -12.74 -19.50
N ILE A 299 -26.37 -12.61 -18.18
CA ILE A 299 -26.70 -11.42 -17.38
C ILE A 299 -25.42 -10.66 -16.98
N THR A 300 -24.56 -11.25 -16.14
CA THR A 300 -23.38 -10.58 -15.55
C THR A 300 -22.28 -10.29 -16.56
N GLY A 301 -22.25 -11.05 -17.66
CA GLY A 301 -21.36 -10.82 -18.80
C GLY A 301 -21.73 -9.57 -19.60
N ARG A 302 -22.95 -9.05 -19.49
CA ARG A 302 -23.43 -7.87 -20.22
C ARG A 302 -22.91 -6.58 -19.58
N ARG A 303 -22.30 -5.71 -20.38
CA ARG A 303 -21.78 -4.42 -19.92
C ARG A 303 -22.91 -3.54 -19.40
N GLU A 304 -24.09 -3.65 -20.00
CA GLU A 304 -25.28 -2.87 -19.69
C GLU A 304 -25.72 -3.12 -18.25
N VAL A 305 -25.64 -4.36 -17.77
CA VAL A 305 -25.92 -4.73 -16.37
C VAL A 305 -24.90 -4.11 -15.43
N ARG A 306 -23.60 -4.13 -15.78
CA ARG A 306 -22.55 -3.48 -14.99
C ARG A 306 -22.71 -1.96 -14.93
N ALA A 307 -23.08 -1.34 -16.05
CA ALA A 307 -23.38 0.08 -16.15
C ALA A 307 -24.64 0.47 -15.35
N ALA A 308 -25.68 -0.35 -15.37
CA ALA A 308 -26.88 -0.14 -14.56
C ALA A 308 -26.58 -0.26 -13.07
N LEU A 309 -25.81 -1.27 -12.64
CA LEU A 309 -25.36 -1.39 -11.25
C LEU A 309 -24.51 -0.18 -10.83
N ASP A 310 -23.58 0.25 -11.68
CA ASP A 310 -22.75 1.43 -11.45
C ASP A 310 -23.58 2.70 -11.24
N LEU A 311 -24.69 2.87 -11.95
CA LEU A 311 -25.64 3.97 -11.75
C LEU A 311 -26.46 3.81 -10.46
N ALA A 312 -26.97 2.61 -10.18
CA ALA A 312 -27.84 2.35 -9.03
C ALA A 312 -27.14 2.45 -7.67
N LEU A 313 -25.82 2.30 -7.62
CA LEU A 313 -25.03 2.30 -6.40
C LEU A 313 -24.97 3.69 -5.72
N ALA A 314 -25.58 3.77 -4.53
CA ALA A 314 -25.52 4.92 -3.63
C ALA A 314 -24.20 4.96 -2.84
N ARG A 315 -23.10 5.33 -3.52
CA ARG A 315 -21.74 5.26 -2.95
C ARG A 315 -21.49 6.20 -1.76
N GLY A 316 -22.31 7.24 -1.59
CA GLY A 316 -22.21 8.14 -0.44
C GLY A 316 -22.38 7.43 0.89
N GLY A 317 -23.14 6.33 0.93
CA GLY A 317 -23.26 5.52 2.13
C GLY A 317 -21.91 4.96 2.59
N PHE A 318 -20.98 4.61 1.67
CA PHE A 318 -19.75 3.90 2.03
C PHE A 318 -18.82 4.72 2.93
N SER A 319 -19.00 6.04 3.00
CA SER A 319 -18.20 6.93 3.84
C SER A 319 -18.30 6.68 5.34
N THR A 320 -19.28 5.88 5.78
CA THR A 320 -19.42 5.47 7.20
C THR A 320 -18.83 4.09 7.50
N LEU A 321 -18.26 3.40 6.50
CA LEU A 321 -17.65 2.09 6.72
C LEU A 321 -16.31 2.23 7.43
N GLY A 322 -16.00 1.24 8.27
CA GLY A 322 -14.74 1.16 8.98
C GLY A 322 -14.71 2.00 10.25
N ALA A 323 -13.54 2.56 10.54
CA ALA A 323 -13.14 3.14 11.82
C ALA A 323 -12.85 4.65 11.74
N GLY A 324 -13.51 5.33 10.80
CA GLY A 324 -13.32 6.76 10.57
C GLY A 324 -12.10 7.11 9.72
N GLU A 325 -11.45 6.12 9.09
CA GLU A 325 -10.47 6.36 8.02
C GLU A 325 -11.11 7.06 6.81
N GLN A 326 -10.26 7.64 5.97
CA GLN A 326 -10.69 8.31 4.75
C GLN A 326 -11.31 7.30 3.78
N VAL A 327 -12.57 7.53 3.38
CA VAL A 327 -13.24 6.80 2.30
C VAL A 327 -13.65 7.77 1.20
N VAL A 328 -13.23 7.47 -0.03
CA VAL A 328 -13.42 8.29 -1.24
C VAL A 328 -14.30 7.52 -2.23
N PRO A 329 -15.63 7.76 -2.24
CA PRO A 329 -16.55 7.23 -3.26
C PRO A 329 -16.06 7.50 -4.69
N THR A 330 -16.12 6.50 -5.56
CA THR A 330 -15.61 6.63 -6.94
C THR A 330 -16.39 5.78 -7.95
N ARG A 331 -16.46 6.25 -9.20
CA ARG A 331 -16.82 5.44 -10.39
C ARG A 331 -15.61 5.14 -11.27
N SER A 332 -14.46 5.71 -10.94
CA SER A 332 -13.19 5.55 -11.63
C SER A 332 -12.32 4.50 -10.92
N PRO A 333 -11.58 3.65 -11.66
CA PRO A 333 -10.58 2.76 -11.10
C PRO A 333 -9.28 3.49 -10.73
N VAL A 334 -9.14 4.77 -11.09
CA VAL A 334 -7.99 5.62 -10.78
C VAL A 334 -8.36 6.59 -9.65
N PRO A 335 -7.56 6.70 -8.57
CA PRO A 335 -7.83 7.61 -7.49
C PRO A 335 -7.60 9.08 -7.92
N PRO A 336 -8.26 10.06 -7.28
CA PRO A 336 -8.06 11.48 -7.59
C PRO A 336 -6.59 11.94 -7.50
N GLN A 337 -5.82 11.37 -6.57
CA GLN A 337 -4.39 11.65 -6.37
C GLN A 337 -3.52 11.21 -7.56
N ALA A 338 -4.00 10.27 -8.38
CA ALA A 338 -3.38 9.85 -9.62
C ALA A 338 -3.99 10.57 -10.85
N GLY A 339 -4.83 11.59 -10.64
CA GLY A 339 -5.52 12.30 -11.73
C GLY A 339 -6.84 11.66 -12.18
N GLY A 340 -7.39 10.71 -11.42
CA GLY A 340 -8.73 10.17 -11.67
C GLY A 340 -9.85 11.19 -11.38
N PRO A 341 -11.00 11.10 -12.05
CA PRO A 341 -12.11 12.01 -11.80
C PRO A 341 -12.71 11.78 -10.40
N ALA A 342 -12.89 12.86 -9.64
CA ALA A 342 -13.62 12.82 -8.38
C ALA A 342 -15.13 12.60 -8.63
N LEU A 343 -15.79 11.84 -7.76
CA LEU A 343 -17.24 11.68 -7.82
C LEU A 343 -17.95 12.87 -7.17
N PRO A 344 -18.73 13.67 -7.93
CA PRO A 344 -19.46 14.82 -7.37
C PRO A 344 -20.45 14.40 -6.29
N ALA A 345 -20.68 15.25 -5.29
CA ALA A 345 -21.58 14.95 -4.17
C ALA A 345 -23.00 14.55 -4.65
N ALA A 346 -23.53 15.25 -5.66
CA ALA A 346 -24.83 14.95 -6.25
C ALA A 346 -24.92 13.54 -6.86
N ALA A 347 -23.81 12.98 -7.34
CA ALA A 347 -23.76 11.63 -7.92
C ALA A 347 -23.56 10.52 -6.88
N ARG A 348 -23.39 10.86 -5.59
CA ARG A 348 -23.15 9.87 -4.53
C ARG A 348 -24.42 9.12 -4.09
N GLY A 349 -25.60 9.65 -4.39
CA GLY A 349 -26.89 9.02 -4.05
C GLY A 349 -27.29 7.84 -4.95
N GLY A 350 -26.61 7.66 -6.09
CA GLY A 350 -27.04 6.77 -7.16
C GLY A 350 -28.17 7.38 -7.99
N ASP A 351 -28.36 6.86 -9.20
CA ASP A 351 -29.40 7.27 -10.15
C ASP A 351 -30.16 6.02 -10.63
N VAL A 352 -31.19 5.66 -9.85
CA VAL A 352 -32.02 4.48 -10.11
C VAL A 352 -32.83 4.66 -11.40
N THR A 353 -33.28 5.87 -11.70
CA THR A 353 -34.03 6.17 -12.92
C THR A 353 -33.17 5.90 -14.16
N ALA A 354 -31.94 6.42 -14.19
CA ALA A 354 -31.01 6.14 -15.29
C ALA A 354 -30.60 4.66 -15.35
N ALA A 355 -30.45 4.00 -14.19
CA ALA A 355 -30.14 2.57 -14.13
C ALA A 355 -31.25 1.72 -14.76
N LEU A 356 -32.51 1.97 -14.41
CA LEU A 356 -33.67 1.28 -14.97
C LEU A 356 -33.87 1.58 -16.46
N ALA A 357 -33.66 2.83 -16.88
CA ALA A 357 -33.69 3.19 -18.30
C ALA A 357 -32.63 2.41 -19.10
N ARG A 358 -31.43 2.24 -18.53
CA ARG A 358 -30.36 1.44 -19.15
C ARG A 358 -30.74 -0.05 -19.25
N MET A 359 -31.33 -0.62 -18.20
CA MET A 359 -31.81 -2.00 -18.21
C MET A 359 -32.92 -2.20 -19.27
N GLY A 360 -33.87 -1.27 -19.36
CA GLY A 360 -34.94 -1.31 -20.36
C GLY A 360 -34.42 -1.26 -21.80
N GLN A 361 -33.46 -0.37 -22.09
CA GLN A 361 -32.81 -0.31 -23.40
C GLN A 361 -32.07 -1.62 -23.74
N ALA A 362 -31.37 -2.21 -22.77
CA ALA A 362 -30.65 -3.46 -22.94
C ALA A 362 -31.59 -4.64 -23.18
N ALA A 363 -32.74 -4.68 -22.49
CA ALA A 363 -33.77 -5.70 -22.66
C ALA A 363 -34.33 -5.74 -24.10
N SER A 364 -34.50 -4.58 -24.75
CA SER A 364 -34.96 -4.51 -26.14
C SER A 364 -33.97 -5.12 -27.14
N ALA A 365 -32.68 -5.18 -26.81
CA ALA A 365 -31.62 -5.70 -27.68
C ALA A 365 -31.14 -7.11 -27.26
N SER A 366 -31.58 -7.64 -26.13
CA SER A 366 -31.07 -8.89 -25.57
C SER A 366 -32.14 -9.64 -24.76
N PRO A 367 -32.71 -10.74 -25.29
CA PRO A 367 -33.72 -11.54 -24.59
C PRO A 367 -33.35 -12.00 -23.16
N PRO A 368 -32.07 -12.32 -22.83
CA PRO A 368 -31.68 -12.65 -21.46
C PRO A 368 -31.88 -11.51 -20.45
N LEU A 369 -32.00 -10.26 -20.91
CA LEU A 369 -32.19 -9.08 -20.08
C LEU A 369 -33.66 -8.65 -19.99
N LEU A 370 -34.59 -9.45 -20.52
CA LEU A 370 -36.02 -9.21 -20.32
C LEU A 370 -36.36 -9.25 -18.82
N PRO A 371 -37.30 -8.40 -18.34
CA PRO A 371 -37.61 -8.29 -16.92
C PRO A 371 -37.95 -9.62 -16.24
N ALA A 372 -38.68 -10.51 -16.93
CA ALA A 372 -39.03 -11.83 -16.40
C ALA A 372 -37.80 -12.72 -16.16
N THR A 373 -36.85 -12.73 -17.10
CA THR A 373 -35.60 -13.50 -16.99
C THR A 373 -34.72 -12.95 -15.86
N VAL A 374 -34.57 -11.62 -15.82
CA VAL A 374 -33.82 -10.91 -14.79
C VAL A 374 -34.39 -11.19 -13.39
N ALA A 375 -35.72 -11.13 -13.23
CA ALA A 375 -36.39 -11.38 -11.95
C ALA A 375 -36.33 -12.85 -11.51
N ALA A 376 -36.19 -13.79 -12.44
CA ALA A 376 -36.04 -15.22 -12.15
C ALA A 376 -34.61 -15.58 -11.73
N ALA A 377 -33.60 -14.80 -12.14
CA ALA A 377 -32.21 -15.04 -11.79
C ALA A 377 -31.96 -14.90 -10.28
N ARG A 378 -31.10 -15.78 -9.75
CA ARG A 378 -30.66 -15.77 -8.35
C ARG A 378 -29.15 -15.77 -8.34
N LEU A 379 -28.58 -14.59 -8.19
CA LEU A 379 -27.14 -14.40 -8.23
C LEU A 379 -26.50 -14.66 -6.86
N GLU A 380 -25.20 -14.89 -6.85
CA GLU A 380 -24.39 -14.88 -5.63
C GLU A 380 -23.35 -13.74 -5.64
N ILE A 381 -23.10 -13.15 -4.48
CA ILE A 381 -22.00 -12.22 -4.24
C ILE A 381 -21.04 -12.86 -3.26
N LEU A 382 -19.87 -13.24 -3.75
CA LEU A 382 -18.82 -13.77 -2.89
C LEU A 382 -18.06 -12.66 -2.18
N PHE A 383 -17.64 -12.92 -0.96
CA PHE A 383 -16.74 -12.01 -0.24
C PHE A 383 -15.79 -12.77 0.68
N ASP A 384 -14.73 -12.09 1.12
CA ASP A 384 -13.69 -12.67 1.97
C ASP A 384 -14.09 -12.54 3.45
N ASP A 385 -14.22 -13.66 4.16
CA ASP A 385 -14.61 -13.70 5.56
C ASP A 385 -13.57 -13.13 6.53
N SER A 386 -12.33 -12.94 6.04
CA SER A 386 -11.25 -12.29 6.80
C SER A 386 -11.23 -10.77 6.64
N ARG A 387 -12.16 -10.19 5.86
CA ARG A 387 -12.29 -8.74 5.66
C ARG A 387 -13.64 -8.28 6.24
N PRO A 388 -13.67 -7.85 7.52
CA PRO A 388 -14.96 -7.69 8.22
C PRO A 388 -15.96 -6.70 7.59
N ASP A 389 -15.49 -5.72 6.80
CA ASP A 389 -16.39 -4.75 6.15
C ASP A 389 -17.08 -5.31 4.90
N ASP A 390 -16.52 -6.37 4.31
CA ASP A 390 -16.94 -6.82 2.99
C ASP A 390 -18.37 -7.38 2.96
N ARG A 391 -18.84 -7.95 4.07
CA ARG A 391 -20.24 -8.38 4.20
C ARG A 391 -21.18 -7.20 4.04
N GLU A 392 -20.92 -6.13 4.79
CA GLU A 392 -21.76 -4.93 4.72
C GLU A 392 -21.69 -4.33 3.32
N VAL A 393 -20.49 -4.25 2.71
CA VAL A 393 -20.32 -3.82 1.31
C VAL A 393 -21.17 -4.66 0.36
N ALA A 394 -21.12 -5.99 0.47
CA ALA A 394 -21.89 -6.90 -0.37
C ALA A 394 -23.40 -6.70 -0.19
N GLU A 395 -23.90 -6.52 1.04
CA GLU A 395 -25.31 -6.23 1.30
C GLU A 395 -25.76 -4.88 0.71
N ARG A 396 -24.87 -3.88 0.64
CA ARG A 396 -25.16 -2.63 -0.07
C ARG A 396 -25.25 -2.82 -1.58
N VAL A 397 -24.44 -3.72 -2.13
CA VAL A 397 -24.50 -4.11 -3.55
C VAL A 397 -25.80 -4.88 -3.83
N VAL A 398 -26.24 -5.79 -2.94
CA VAL A 398 -27.55 -6.45 -3.04
C VAL A 398 -28.66 -5.41 -3.14
N ARG A 399 -28.69 -4.41 -2.25
CA ARG A 399 -29.70 -3.34 -2.30
C ARG A 399 -29.66 -2.54 -3.61
N ALA A 400 -28.52 -2.43 -4.27
CA ALA A 400 -28.41 -1.78 -5.58
C ALA A 400 -28.88 -2.68 -6.73
N LEU A 401 -28.63 -3.99 -6.64
CA LEU A 401 -29.14 -5.01 -7.58
C LEU A 401 -30.67 -5.11 -7.50
N ASP A 402 -31.24 -5.10 -6.29
CA ASP A 402 -32.70 -5.16 -6.09
C ASP A 402 -33.41 -4.00 -6.80
N LYS A 403 -32.82 -2.79 -6.75
CA LYS A 403 -33.33 -1.58 -7.42
C LYS A 403 -33.37 -1.69 -8.95
N ILE A 404 -32.60 -2.61 -9.53
CA ILE A 404 -32.59 -2.88 -10.98
C ILE A 404 -33.22 -4.24 -11.32
N GLY A 405 -33.91 -4.88 -10.37
CA GLY A 405 -34.68 -6.11 -10.57
C GLY A 405 -33.88 -7.41 -10.43
N LEU A 406 -32.60 -7.35 -10.01
CA LEU A 406 -31.76 -8.53 -9.81
C LEU A 406 -31.71 -8.92 -8.32
N THR A 407 -31.96 -10.19 -8.03
CA THR A 407 -31.82 -10.73 -6.67
C THR A 407 -30.46 -11.40 -6.52
N ALA A 408 -29.78 -11.13 -5.41
CA ALA A 408 -28.52 -11.79 -5.08
C ALA A 408 -28.42 -12.18 -3.60
N THR A 409 -27.69 -13.25 -3.31
CA THR A 409 -27.37 -13.69 -1.95
C THR A 409 -25.89 -13.49 -1.65
N VAL A 410 -25.54 -13.15 -0.41
CA VAL A 410 -24.17 -12.89 0.00
C VAL A 410 -23.56 -14.17 0.59
N VAL A 411 -22.42 -14.60 0.07
CA VAL A 411 -21.76 -15.87 0.44
C VAL A 411 -20.33 -15.61 0.89
N ALA A 412 -20.06 -15.88 2.16
CA ALA A 412 -18.73 -15.77 2.75
C ALA A 412 -17.81 -16.87 2.22
N GLN A 413 -16.54 -16.56 2.01
CA GLN A 413 -15.50 -17.49 1.59
C GLN A 413 -14.19 -17.14 2.31
N SER A 414 -13.38 -18.14 2.63
CA SER A 414 -11.99 -17.89 3.00
C SER A 414 -11.24 -17.27 1.81
N ALA A 415 -10.21 -16.46 2.07
CA ALA A 415 -9.41 -15.83 1.00
C ALA A 415 -8.92 -16.81 -0.09
N PRO A 416 -8.38 -18.01 0.22
CA PRO A 416 -8.00 -18.98 -0.80
C PRO A 416 -9.18 -19.53 -1.60
N ALA A 417 -10.33 -19.79 -0.95
CA ALA A 417 -11.53 -20.29 -1.62
C ALA A 417 -12.13 -19.22 -2.56
N LEU A 418 -12.21 -17.96 -2.11
CA LEU A 418 -12.62 -16.83 -2.91
C LEU A 418 -11.72 -16.70 -4.15
N ARG A 419 -10.39 -16.68 -3.95
CA ARG A 419 -9.41 -16.61 -5.05
C ARG A 419 -9.62 -17.73 -6.06
N ALA A 420 -9.76 -18.98 -5.61
CA ALA A 420 -9.93 -20.13 -6.48
C ALA A 420 -11.22 -20.07 -7.30
N ARG A 421 -12.34 -19.64 -6.69
CA ARG A 421 -13.63 -19.48 -7.38
C ARG A 421 -13.59 -18.35 -8.40
N VAL A 422 -13.07 -17.18 -8.03
CA VAL A 422 -12.90 -16.03 -8.92
C VAL A 422 -11.99 -16.39 -10.10
N ASP A 423 -10.87 -17.07 -9.84
CA ASP A 423 -9.92 -17.45 -10.88
C ASP A 423 -10.52 -18.42 -11.91
N ARG A 424 -11.45 -19.29 -11.49
CA ARG A 424 -12.21 -20.19 -12.38
C ARG A 424 -13.49 -19.55 -12.96
N GLY A 425 -13.84 -18.33 -12.56
CA GLY A 425 -15.12 -17.71 -12.92
C GLY A 425 -16.35 -18.37 -12.28
N ALA A 426 -16.17 -19.20 -11.26
CA ALA A 426 -17.22 -19.95 -10.56
C ALA A 426 -17.95 -19.09 -9.51
N CYS A 427 -18.45 -17.94 -9.96
CA CYS A 427 -19.27 -16.98 -9.21
C CYS A 427 -20.03 -16.03 -10.14
N ASP A 428 -21.04 -15.32 -9.63
CA ASP A 428 -21.71 -14.24 -10.37
C ASP A 428 -21.03 -12.91 -10.12
N LEU A 429 -20.91 -12.52 -8.85
CA LEU A 429 -20.22 -11.32 -8.42
C LEU A 429 -19.28 -11.64 -7.25
N TRP A 430 -18.31 -10.76 -7.02
CA TRP A 430 -17.56 -10.77 -5.77
C TRP A 430 -17.15 -9.36 -5.34
N ILE A 431 -16.90 -9.19 -4.05
CA ILE A 431 -16.26 -7.99 -3.50
C ILE A 431 -14.74 -8.14 -3.61
N GLY A 432 -14.15 -7.32 -4.47
CA GLY A 432 -12.72 -7.29 -4.73
C GLY A 432 -12.03 -6.11 -4.05
N GLN A 433 -10.75 -6.29 -3.78
CA GLN A 433 -9.86 -5.22 -3.34
C GLN A 433 -8.55 -5.30 -4.13
N VAL A 434 -7.97 -4.14 -4.43
CA VAL A 434 -6.62 -4.02 -5.01
C VAL A 434 -5.95 -2.75 -4.49
N SER A 435 -4.64 -2.80 -4.28
CA SER A 435 -3.83 -1.68 -3.80
C SER A 435 -2.70 -1.38 -4.77
N ALA A 436 -2.38 -0.10 -4.96
CA ALA A 436 -1.26 0.35 -5.76
C ALA A 436 -0.82 1.75 -5.31
N PRO A 437 0.38 2.22 -5.72
CA PRO A 437 0.80 3.60 -5.47
C PRO A 437 -0.22 4.62 -6.00
N VAL A 438 -0.58 5.60 -5.18
CA VAL A 438 -1.66 6.57 -5.51
C VAL A 438 -1.31 7.62 -6.56
N HIS A 439 -0.11 7.54 -7.17
CA HIS A 439 0.39 8.53 -8.12
C HIS A 439 0.57 7.99 -9.54
N ASP A 440 0.17 6.73 -9.81
CA ASP A 440 0.33 6.10 -11.13
C ASP A 440 -1.00 5.65 -11.73
N ALA A 441 -1.60 6.49 -12.57
CA ALA A 441 -2.89 6.21 -13.20
C ALA A 441 -2.86 4.97 -14.10
N ALA A 442 -1.74 4.74 -14.80
CA ALA A 442 -1.62 3.63 -15.73
C ALA A 442 -1.65 2.30 -14.98
N VAL A 443 -0.91 2.21 -13.86
CA VAL A 443 -0.93 1.02 -12.99
C VAL A 443 -2.36 0.72 -12.53
N TRP A 444 -3.10 1.73 -12.04
CA TRP A 444 -4.50 1.56 -11.62
C TRP A 444 -5.42 1.03 -12.73
N GLN A 445 -5.28 1.54 -13.95
CA GLN A 445 -6.09 1.09 -15.09
C GLN A 445 -5.75 -0.35 -15.49
N HIS A 446 -4.46 -0.70 -15.55
CA HIS A 446 -4.03 -2.07 -15.85
C HIS A 446 -4.50 -3.06 -14.78
N LEU A 447 -4.39 -2.69 -13.50
CA LEU A 447 -4.89 -3.52 -12.40
C LEU A 447 -6.40 -3.74 -12.52
N ALA A 448 -7.18 -2.69 -12.76
CA ALA A 448 -8.63 -2.80 -12.91
C ALA A 448 -9.05 -3.70 -14.09
N LEU A 449 -8.31 -3.68 -15.20
CA LEU A 449 -8.50 -4.61 -16.32
C LEU A 449 -8.12 -6.05 -15.93
N ALA A 450 -7.02 -6.23 -15.20
CA ALA A 450 -6.50 -7.53 -14.80
C ALA A 450 -7.40 -8.24 -13.77
N VAL A 451 -8.02 -7.48 -12.85
CA VAL A 451 -8.83 -8.04 -11.78
C VAL A 451 -10.29 -8.33 -12.17
N GLY A 452 -10.83 -7.71 -13.23
CA GLY A 452 -12.23 -7.90 -13.60
C GLY A 452 -12.48 -9.08 -14.53
N GLY A 453 -13.36 -10.01 -14.18
CA GLY A 453 -13.71 -11.15 -15.05
C GLY A 453 -12.93 -12.45 -14.85
N GLY A 454 -12.29 -12.68 -13.69
CA GLY A 454 -11.58 -13.94 -13.41
C GLY A 454 -10.45 -14.23 -14.40
N ALA A 455 -10.35 -15.46 -14.93
CA ALA A 455 -9.38 -15.84 -15.97
C ALA A 455 -9.42 -14.93 -17.20
N ALA A 456 -10.61 -14.55 -17.66
CA ALA A 456 -10.76 -13.65 -18.80
C ALA A 456 -10.23 -12.23 -18.50
N GLY A 457 -10.32 -11.77 -17.25
CA GLY A 457 -9.69 -10.52 -16.80
C GLY A 457 -8.18 -10.56 -16.85
N ARG A 458 -7.57 -11.67 -16.43
CA ARG A 458 -6.12 -11.85 -16.46
C ARG A 458 -5.57 -11.89 -17.89
N ALA A 459 -6.23 -12.63 -18.77
CA ALA A 459 -5.88 -12.63 -20.21
C ALA A 459 -6.00 -11.21 -20.82
N ARG A 460 -6.97 -10.43 -20.32
CA ARG A 460 -7.17 -9.04 -20.71
C ARG A 460 -6.05 -8.12 -20.18
N GLY A 461 -5.60 -8.29 -18.95
CA GLY A 461 -4.45 -7.56 -18.37
C GLY A 461 -3.11 -7.92 -19.02
N HIS A 462 -3.00 -9.13 -19.59
CA HIS A 462 -1.79 -9.62 -20.26
C HIS A 462 -1.51 -8.97 -21.62
N ARG A 463 -2.45 -8.24 -22.23
CA ARG A 463 -2.23 -7.57 -23.53
C ARG A 463 -1.40 -6.29 -23.34
N PRO A 464 -0.08 -6.29 -23.64
CA PRO A 464 0.82 -5.20 -23.26
C PRO A 464 0.63 -3.95 -24.13
N ASP A 465 0.08 -4.09 -25.35
CA ASP A 465 0.13 -3.05 -26.40
C ASP A 465 -1.19 -2.71 -27.10
N ALA A 466 -2.34 -3.22 -26.65
CA ALA A 466 -3.61 -3.00 -27.36
C ALA A 466 -4.39 -1.76 -26.86
N GLY A 467 -3.78 -0.57 -26.95
CA GLY A 467 -4.48 0.72 -26.82
C GLY A 467 -4.54 1.36 -25.43
N ASN A 468 -5.11 2.57 -25.35
CA ASN A 468 -5.21 3.37 -24.13
C ASN A 468 -6.04 2.61 -23.05
N PRO A 469 -5.43 2.22 -21.90
CA PRO A 469 -6.10 1.40 -20.89
C PRO A 469 -7.30 2.11 -20.24
N ALA A 470 -7.32 3.44 -20.20
CA ALA A 470 -8.48 4.23 -19.76
C ALA A 470 -9.68 4.01 -20.69
N ARG A 471 -9.48 4.21 -21.99
CA ARG A 471 -10.52 4.03 -23.02
C ARG A 471 -11.04 2.59 -23.02
N ARG A 472 -10.14 1.62 -22.84
CA ARG A 472 -10.51 0.21 -22.75
C ARG A 472 -11.35 -0.08 -21.51
N PHE A 473 -11.00 0.49 -20.36
CA PHE A 473 -11.82 0.37 -19.15
C PHE A 473 -13.22 0.94 -19.37
N GLU A 474 -13.36 2.10 -20.03
CA GLU A 474 -14.66 2.70 -20.35
C GLU A 474 -15.51 1.81 -21.26
N LEU A 475 -14.88 1.18 -22.26
CA LEU A 475 -15.54 0.30 -23.21
C LEU A 475 -15.94 -1.04 -22.59
N GLU A 476 -15.08 -1.66 -21.78
CA GLU A 476 -15.34 -3.00 -21.23
C GLU A 476 -16.05 -2.97 -19.89
N GLN A 477 -15.79 -1.96 -19.06
CA GLN A 477 -16.22 -1.82 -17.67
C GLN A 477 -16.08 -3.14 -16.89
N PRO A 478 -14.87 -3.71 -16.77
CA PRO A 478 -14.66 -5.08 -16.29
C PRO A 478 -14.95 -5.26 -14.79
N ILE A 479 -15.00 -4.17 -14.04
CA ILE A 479 -15.38 -4.07 -12.64
C ILE A 479 -16.30 -2.86 -12.46
N VAL A 480 -17.00 -2.79 -11.32
CA VAL A 480 -17.69 -1.59 -10.87
C VAL A 480 -16.97 -1.05 -9.62
N PRO A 481 -16.20 0.05 -9.73
CA PRO A 481 -15.55 0.70 -8.59
C PRO A 481 -16.57 1.16 -7.54
N LEU A 482 -16.27 1.00 -6.26
CA LEU A 482 -17.13 1.43 -5.15
C LEU A 482 -16.54 2.66 -4.46
N TYR A 483 -15.33 2.54 -3.93
CA TYR A 483 -14.61 3.58 -3.22
C TYR A 483 -13.13 3.24 -3.11
N PHE A 484 -12.29 4.26 -2.95
CA PHE A 484 -10.96 4.11 -2.37
C PHE A 484 -11.06 4.27 -0.85
N ARG A 485 -10.30 3.49 -0.09
CA ARG A 485 -10.12 3.70 1.35
C ARG A 485 -8.66 3.92 1.68
N GLY A 486 -8.42 4.83 2.62
CA GLY A 486 -7.17 4.89 3.36
C GLY A 486 -7.16 3.86 4.47
N LEU A 487 -6.01 3.70 5.10
CA LEU A 487 -5.88 2.95 6.34
C LEU A 487 -5.48 3.91 7.45
N ARG A 488 -5.96 3.64 8.66
CA ARG A 488 -5.54 4.35 9.86
C ARG A 488 -4.91 3.34 10.80
N ALA A 489 -3.67 3.55 11.17
CA ALA A 489 -3.03 2.74 12.20
C ALA A 489 -3.12 3.48 13.54
N SER A 490 -3.71 2.85 14.56
CA SER A 490 -3.54 3.24 15.96
C SER A 490 -2.43 2.39 16.56
N TYR A 491 -1.49 3.02 17.25
CA TYR A 491 -0.30 2.33 17.74
C TYR A 491 0.13 2.82 19.11
N ARG A 492 0.72 1.92 19.91
CA ARG A 492 1.23 2.26 21.24
C ARG A 492 2.38 3.27 21.13
N THR A 493 2.43 4.26 22.02
CA THR A 493 3.40 5.38 21.94
C THR A 493 4.85 4.99 22.21
N ASP A 494 5.17 3.71 22.45
CA ASP A 494 6.54 3.21 22.51
C ASP A 494 7.01 2.63 21.17
N VAL A 495 6.10 2.42 20.21
CA VAL A 495 6.43 2.12 18.81
C VAL A 495 6.86 3.42 18.13
N ARG A 496 7.99 3.38 17.42
CA ARG A 496 8.56 4.49 16.67
C ARG A 496 8.84 4.09 15.24
N GLY A 497 8.83 5.06 14.33
CA GLY A 497 9.10 4.86 12.90
C GLY A 497 7.90 4.38 12.08
N LEU A 498 6.68 4.42 12.64
CA LEU A 498 5.49 3.96 11.94
C LEU A 498 5.03 5.00 10.93
N ALA A 499 5.05 4.63 9.64
CA ALA A 499 4.54 5.44 8.55
C ALA A 499 3.90 4.55 7.49
N PHE A 500 2.99 5.15 6.72
CA PHE A 500 2.45 4.56 5.50
C PHE A 500 3.26 5.04 4.29
N ASP A 501 3.56 4.12 3.38
CA ASP A 501 4.06 4.48 2.07
C ASP A 501 2.94 5.01 1.15
N PRO A 502 3.27 5.56 -0.03
CA PRO A 502 2.30 6.04 -1.01
C PRO A 502 1.37 4.98 -1.62
N SER A 503 1.62 3.69 -1.36
CA SER A 503 0.75 2.58 -1.72
C SER A 503 -0.15 2.11 -0.57
N GLY A 504 -0.10 2.83 0.56
CA GLY A 504 -0.88 2.58 1.76
C GLY A 504 -0.36 1.42 2.60
N GLN A 505 0.89 0.98 2.40
CA GLN A 505 1.51 -0.10 3.18
C GLN A 505 2.24 0.45 4.40
N LEU A 506 2.15 -0.23 5.54
CA LEU A 506 2.92 0.11 6.73
C LEU A 506 4.39 -0.34 6.58
N GLY A 507 5.32 0.57 6.88
CA GLY A 507 6.74 0.21 7.00
C GLY A 507 7.04 -0.47 8.34
N PHE A 508 7.78 -1.59 8.30
CA PHE A 508 8.21 -2.31 9.52
C PHE A 508 9.74 -2.38 9.69
N ALA A 509 10.52 -2.20 8.62
CA ALA A 509 11.97 -2.37 8.67
C ALA A 509 12.67 -1.39 9.63
N ASP A 510 12.16 -0.15 9.66
CA ASP A 510 12.68 0.93 10.49
C ASP A 510 11.91 1.09 11.81
N LEU A 511 10.97 0.19 12.12
CA LEU A 511 10.25 0.21 13.39
C LEU A 511 11.16 -0.23 14.53
N PHE A 512 11.07 0.46 15.67
CA PHE A 512 11.73 0.06 16.89
C PHE A 512 10.88 0.37 18.12
N LEU A 513 11.15 -0.34 19.21
CA LEU A 513 10.51 -0.12 20.50
C LEU A 513 11.38 0.78 21.38
N PHE A 514 10.73 1.67 22.14
CA PHE A 514 11.40 2.60 23.03
C PHE A 514 10.87 2.56 24.47
N GLY A 515 11.77 2.52 25.46
CA GLY A 515 11.41 2.42 26.88
C GLY A 515 11.01 1.00 27.32
N GLU A 516 10.81 0.80 28.63
CA GLU A 516 10.14 -0.42 29.09
C GLU A 516 8.63 -0.32 28.81
N PRO A 517 7.93 -1.43 28.49
CA PRO A 517 6.49 -1.41 28.31
C PRO A 517 5.84 -0.88 29.58
N GLU A 518 5.18 0.29 29.51
CA GLU A 518 4.47 0.86 30.65
C GLU A 518 3.48 -0.19 31.18
N ARG A 519 3.72 -0.69 32.40
CA ARG A 519 2.78 -1.58 33.07
C ARG A 519 1.47 -0.81 33.23
N SER A 520 0.36 -1.45 32.81
CA SER A 520 -0.97 -0.86 32.86
C SER A 520 -1.20 -0.14 34.19
N ARG A 521 -1.84 1.03 34.14
CA ARG A 521 -2.35 1.68 35.36
C ARG A 521 -3.30 0.69 36.02
N ARG A 522 -2.82 -0.10 36.98
CA ARG A 522 -3.66 -0.77 37.95
C ARG A 522 -4.33 0.33 38.75
N THR A 523 -5.54 0.69 38.35
CA THR A 523 -6.49 1.33 39.26
C THR A 523 -6.71 0.33 40.39
N SER A 524 -6.03 0.55 41.51
CA SER A 524 -6.35 -0.10 42.78
C SER A 524 -7.71 0.43 43.25
N PRO A 525 -8.47 -0.38 44.00
CA PRO A 525 -9.93 -0.40 44.00
C PRO A 525 -10.61 0.88 44.47
#